data_AF-A0A7K1SPH8-F1
#
_entry.id   AF-A0A7K1SPH8-F1
#
_cell.length_a   1.000
_cell.length_b   1.000
_cell.length_c   1.000
_cell.angle_alpha   90.00
_cell.angle_beta   90.00
_cell.angle_gamma   90.00
#
_symmetry.space_group_name_H-M   'P 1'
#
loop_
_entity.id
_entity.type
_entity.pdbx_description
1 polymer ?
#
loop_
_entity_poly.entity_id
_entity_poly.type
_entity_poly.pdbx_seq_one_letter_code
_entity_poly.pdbx_strand_id
1 'polypeptide(L)'
;MNVFVSPLRLVFWLAGWLLLSILVACVDPAESTINSSLNVIIVDGTITDVAEQQVIRLSRSQADRLTGRSGSVPITKATVEVVVDSSAIISCPETVDGTYQLPSDFKGQVGHAYQLRFTLSDDTQYESTTEILQPVAPITQVRAQFNATSLSSTQRLNGVYTAAHDFYIDFTDPPDQINYYRWDWKDWEHQEWCRSCKGDIYQIADEQGKLIDDCVKDRFTYPHFDYNCRTQCWEILYDNDLTLFDDQYSNGNMVKALRVAQVPLYSKEHCLVEIRQTSLTKQAYTYFKRLNDQTQKTGGVAGAQPALLVGNIYNLAKKNEPVVGYFSASGVSAVRYWLTRSDATGFAPGLFQALNGRDPVLEYGVQPARYRPPLAVCVSSESRTPVKPTGWQD
;
A
#
# COMPACT_ATOMS: atom_id res chain seq x y z
N MET A 1 59.38 58.23 -24.08
CA MET A 1 59.67 56.78 -24.11
C MET A 1 58.35 56.05 -24.34
N ASN A 2 58.09 55.65 -25.59
CA ASN A 2 56.91 54.86 -25.94
C ASN A 2 57.19 53.39 -25.62
N VAL A 3 56.46 52.82 -24.68
CA VAL A 3 56.58 51.39 -24.34
C VAL A 3 55.79 50.60 -25.38
N PHE A 4 56.50 50.02 -26.35
CA PHE A 4 55.95 49.04 -27.28
C PHE A 4 55.62 47.75 -26.51
N VAL A 5 54.34 47.51 -26.24
CA VAL A 5 53.87 46.22 -25.70
C VAL A 5 53.83 45.22 -26.86
N SER A 6 54.60 44.14 -26.77
CA SER A 6 54.65 43.12 -27.82
C SER A 6 53.26 42.50 -28.06
N PRO A 7 52.84 42.26 -29.33
CA PRO A 7 51.50 41.75 -29.64
C PRO A 7 51.22 40.39 -28.99
N LEU A 8 52.25 39.57 -28.74
CA LEU A 8 52.13 38.27 -28.08
C LEU A 8 51.66 38.40 -26.61
N ARG A 9 52.14 39.42 -25.89
CA ARG A 9 51.70 39.68 -24.51
C ARG A 9 50.26 40.16 -24.46
N LEU A 10 49.82 40.95 -25.44
CA LEU A 10 48.42 41.40 -25.51
C LEU A 10 47.46 40.22 -25.72
N VAL A 11 47.85 39.23 -26.53
CA VAL A 11 47.08 37.99 -26.75
C VAL A 11 47.00 37.15 -25.48
N PHE A 12 48.09 37.01 -24.71
CA PHE A 12 48.06 36.29 -23.43
C PHE A 12 47.20 36.98 -22.37
N TRP A 13 47.19 38.32 -22.34
CA TRP A 13 46.33 39.09 -21.43
C TRP A 13 44.86 39.00 -21.82
N LEU A 14 44.53 39.08 -23.12
CA LEU A 14 43.17 38.91 -23.63
C LEU A 14 42.67 37.47 -23.46
N ALA A 15 43.51 36.46 -23.70
CA ALA A 15 43.18 35.06 -23.46
C ALA A 15 43.00 34.77 -21.96
N GLY A 16 43.82 35.38 -21.09
CA GLY A 16 43.66 35.28 -19.64
C GLY A 16 42.37 35.92 -19.14
N TRP A 17 41.99 37.08 -19.68
CA TRP A 17 40.71 37.73 -19.37
C TRP A 17 39.49 36.95 -19.89
N LEU A 18 39.61 36.33 -21.07
CA LEU A 18 38.55 35.48 -21.63
C LEU A 18 38.41 34.15 -20.87
N LEU A 19 39.51 33.59 -20.36
CA LEU A 19 39.48 32.38 -19.52
C LEU A 19 38.89 32.69 -18.13
N LEU A 20 39.12 33.90 -17.61
CA LEU A 20 38.60 34.35 -16.33
C LEU A 20 37.10 34.68 -16.38
N SER A 21 36.58 35.15 -17.52
CA SER A 21 35.15 35.44 -17.68
C SER A 21 34.27 34.18 -17.83
N ILE A 22 34.82 33.06 -18.29
CA ILE A 22 34.11 31.77 -18.35
C ILE A 22 33.90 31.18 -16.94
N LEU A 23 34.72 31.55 -15.96
CA LEU A 23 34.61 31.11 -14.56
C LEU A 23 33.59 31.89 -13.73
N VAL A 24 32.95 32.93 -14.29
CA VAL A 24 31.93 33.76 -13.60
C VAL A 24 30.53 33.54 -14.18
N ALA A 25 30.35 32.55 -15.06
CA ALA A 25 29.03 32.11 -15.48
C ALA A 25 28.36 31.29 -14.36
N CYS A 26 27.87 31.97 -13.31
CA CYS A 26 26.83 31.42 -12.46
C CYS A 26 25.60 31.22 -13.34
N VAL A 27 25.28 29.96 -13.63
CA VAL A 27 23.94 29.62 -14.10
C VAL A 27 23.03 29.90 -12.91
N ASP A 28 22.21 30.94 -12.99
CA ASP A 28 21.14 31.13 -12.02
C ASP A 28 20.32 29.83 -12.02
N PRO A 29 20.24 29.10 -10.89
CA PRO A 29 19.30 28.00 -10.82
C PRO A 29 17.95 28.64 -11.09
N ALA A 30 17.27 28.21 -12.16
CA ALA A 30 15.89 28.57 -12.34
C ALA A 30 15.19 28.18 -11.04
N GLU A 31 14.76 29.17 -10.25
CA GLU A 31 13.88 28.96 -9.12
C GLU A 31 12.59 28.42 -9.72
N SER A 32 12.56 27.10 -9.89
CA SER A 32 11.33 26.37 -10.03
C SER A 32 10.59 26.62 -8.73
N THR A 33 9.74 27.63 -8.73
CA THR A 33 8.60 27.71 -7.83
C THR A 33 7.74 26.51 -8.16
N ILE A 34 8.15 25.33 -7.71
CA ILE A 34 7.28 24.17 -7.61
C ILE A 34 6.27 24.57 -6.54
N ASN A 35 5.24 25.31 -6.95
CA ASN A 35 3.96 25.38 -6.26
C ASN A 35 3.35 23.98 -6.33
N SER A 36 3.96 22.98 -5.69
CA SER A 36 3.40 21.65 -5.51
C SER A 36 2.40 21.67 -4.35
N SER A 37 1.54 22.68 -4.29
CA SER A 37 0.24 22.49 -3.65
C SER A 37 -0.65 21.73 -4.63
N LEU A 38 -0.25 20.51 -5.03
CA LEU A 38 -1.15 19.58 -5.68
C LEU A 38 -2.17 19.20 -4.61
N ASN A 39 -3.29 19.90 -4.64
CA ASN A 39 -4.45 19.66 -3.80
C ASN A 39 -5.42 18.80 -4.59
N VAL A 40 -5.09 17.51 -4.71
CA VAL A 40 -5.76 16.54 -5.59
C VAL A 40 -6.53 15.56 -4.73
N ILE A 41 -7.76 15.25 -5.12
CA ILE A 41 -8.54 14.20 -4.45
C ILE A 41 -8.03 12.85 -4.90
N ILE A 42 -7.85 11.96 -3.95
CA ILE A 42 -7.44 10.57 -4.14
C ILE A 42 -8.62 9.70 -3.72
N VAL A 43 -9.05 8.82 -4.62
CA VAL A 43 -10.15 7.87 -4.38
C VAL A 43 -9.68 6.45 -4.64
N ASP A 44 -9.83 5.58 -3.66
CA ASP A 44 -9.57 4.15 -3.82
C ASP A 44 -10.81 3.37 -3.39
N GLY A 45 -11.31 2.50 -4.27
CA GLY A 45 -12.51 1.72 -3.99
C GLY A 45 -12.72 0.65 -5.05
N THR A 46 -12.90 -0.58 -4.60
CA THR A 46 -13.21 -1.71 -5.47
C THR A 46 -14.40 -2.47 -4.92
N ILE A 47 -15.42 -2.65 -5.74
CA ILE A 47 -16.56 -3.52 -5.44
C ILE A 47 -16.24 -4.94 -5.88
N THR A 48 -16.51 -5.91 -5.01
CA THR A 48 -16.29 -7.33 -5.31
C THR A 48 -17.55 -8.16 -5.08
N ASP A 49 -17.59 -9.34 -5.69
CA ASP A 49 -18.64 -10.35 -5.51
C ASP A 49 -18.44 -11.24 -4.27
N VAL A 50 -17.48 -10.91 -3.41
CA VAL A 50 -17.20 -11.60 -2.16
C VAL A 50 -17.91 -10.89 -1.00
N ALA A 51 -18.57 -11.68 -0.16
CA ALA A 51 -19.22 -11.21 1.07
C ALA A 51 -18.17 -10.96 2.16
N GLU A 52 -17.53 -9.79 2.08
CA GLU A 52 -16.55 -9.34 3.05
C GLU A 52 -16.65 -7.83 3.27
N GLN A 53 -15.88 -7.31 4.22
CA GLN A 53 -15.82 -5.89 4.47
C GLN A 53 -15.13 -5.17 3.30
N GLN A 54 -15.92 -4.42 2.53
CA GLN A 54 -15.46 -3.61 1.42
C GLN A 54 -15.46 -2.12 1.82
N VAL A 55 -14.40 -1.40 1.45
CA VAL A 55 -14.20 0.00 1.84
C VAL A 55 -13.86 0.87 0.65
N ILE A 56 -14.26 2.13 0.75
CA ILE A 56 -13.93 3.22 -0.16
C ILE A 56 -13.16 4.25 0.65
N ARG A 57 -11.96 4.58 0.21
CA ARG A 57 -11.09 5.55 0.87
C ARG A 57 -11.06 6.85 0.09
N LEU A 58 -11.34 7.95 0.79
CA LEU A 58 -11.25 9.30 0.25
C LEU A 58 -10.18 10.07 1.01
N SER A 59 -9.22 10.61 0.26
CA SER A 59 -8.19 11.46 0.83
C SER A 59 -7.82 12.59 -0.14
N ARG A 60 -7.05 13.54 0.36
CA ARG A 60 -6.61 14.71 -0.38
C ARG A 60 -5.10 14.81 -0.27
N SER A 61 -4.40 14.86 -1.40
CA SER A 61 -2.96 15.04 -1.39
C SER A 61 -2.61 16.38 -0.75
N GLN A 62 -1.63 16.34 0.16
CA GLN A 62 -1.11 17.51 0.83
C GLN A 62 0.41 17.41 0.85
N ALA A 63 1.10 18.39 0.27
CA ALA A 63 2.52 18.55 0.47
C ALA A 63 2.78 19.27 1.79
N ASP A 64 3.69 18.74 2.61
CA ASP A 64 4.22 19.44 3.77
C ASP A 64 4.92 20.72 3.30
N ARG A 65 4.44 21.87 3.76
CA ARG A 65 4.94 23.19 3.34
C ARG A 65 6.39 23.46 3.78
N LEU A 66 6.86 22.78 4.83
CA LEU A 66 8.19 22.96 5.39
C LEU A 66 9.18 21.93 4.87
N THR A 67 8.75 20.67 4.68
CA THR A 67 9.64 19.57 4.26
C THR A 67 9.51 19.20 2.79
N GLY A 68 8.48 19.69 2.09
CA GLY A 68 8.16 19.31 0.70
C GLY A 68 7.73 17.86 0.54
N ARG A 69 7.55 17.10 1.65
CA ARG A 69 7.15 15.70 1.61
C ARG A 69 5.69 15.58 1.20
N SER A 70 5.41 14.66 0.28
CA SER A 70 4.04 14.30 -0.10
C SER A 70 3.37 13.51 1.03
N GLY A 71 2.17 13.92 1.40
CA GLY A 71 1.28 13.20 2.30
C GLY A 71 -0.15 13.22 1.76
N SER A 72 -1.07 12.61 2.51
CA SER A 72 -2.49 12.70 2.25
C SER A 72 -3.25 12.95 3.55
N VAL A 73 -4.33 13.72 3.46
CA VAL A 73 -5.24 13.98 4.57
C VAL A 73 -6.57 13.29 4.26
N PRO A 74 -7.14 12.50 5.19
CA PRO A 74 -8.44 11.89 5.00
C PRO A 74 -9.53 12.95 4.74
N ILE A 75 -10.43 12.68 3.81
CA ILE A 75 -11.61 13.50 3.57
C ILE A 75 -12.73 12.92 4.42
N THR A 76 -13.13 13.64 5.46
CA THR A 76 -14.15 13.18 6.41
C THR A 76 -15.50 13.81 6.15
N LYS A 77 -16.56 13.20 6.71
CA LYS A 77 -17.95 13.67 6.66
C LYS A 77 -18.53 13.86 5.26
N ALA A 78 -17.96 13.19 4.26
CA ALA A 78 -18.58 13.08 2.95
C ALA A 78 -19.77 12.11 2.99
N THR A 79 -20.78 12.37 2.16
CA THR A 79 -21.82 11.39 1.87
C THR A 79 -21.33 10.52 0.72
N VAL A 80 -21.14 9.23 0.96
CA VAL A 80 -20.61 8.28 -0.04
C VAL A 80 -21.64 7.20 -0.34
N GLU A 81 -21.87 6.96 -1.63
CA GLU A 81 -22.90 6.06 -2.13
C GLU A 81 -22.41 5.28 -3.35
N VAL A 82 -22.82 4.01 -3.44
CA VAL A 82 -22.63 3.18 -4.63
C VAL A 82 -23.99 2.94 -5.27
N VAL A 83 -24.12 3.34 -6.53
CA VAL A 83 -25.33 3.16 -7.33
C VAL A 83 -25.20 1.90 -8.17
N VAL A 84 -26.19 1.02 -8.08
CA VAL A 84 -26.28 -0.24 -8.83
C VAL A 84 -27.36 -0.12 -9.90
N ASP A 85 -27.01 -0.44 -11.15
CA ASP A 85 -27.87 -0.37 -12.33
C ASP A 85 -28.67 0.94 -12.43
N SER A 86 -28.02 2.05 -12.10
CA SER A 86 -28.60 3.41 -12.16
C SER A 86 -29.84 3.65 -11.26
N SER A 87 -30.17 2.75 -10.33
CA SER A 87 -31.42 2.84 -9.54
C SER A 87 -31.25 2.52 -8.06
N ALA A 88 -30.63 1.40 -7.70
CA ALA A 88 -30.44 1.02 -6.30
C ALA A 88 -29.25 1.78 -5.71
N ILE A 89 -29.40 2.32 -4.49
CA ILE A 89 -28.38 3.10 -3.81
C ILE A 89 -27.94 2.36 -2.55
N ILE A 90 -26.63 2.14 -2.42
CA ILE A 90 -25.99 1.56 -1.25
C ILE A 90 -25.22 2.66 -0.54
N SER A 91 -25.66 3.03 0.66
CA SER A 91 -25.00 4.03 1.49
C SER A 91 -23.75 3.44 2.14
N CYS A 92 -22.64 4.18 2.10
CA CYS A 92 -21.36 3.80 2.67
C CYS A 92 -21.02 4.74 3.83
N PRO A 93 -21.45 4.45 5.08
CA PRO A 93 -21.12 5.31 6.23
C PRO A 93 -19.62 5.36 6.51
N GLU A 94 -19.16 6.50 7.02
CA GLU A 94 -17.79 6.67 7.51
C GLU A 94 -17.59 5.89 8.81
N THR A 95 -16.53 5.08 8.88
CA THR A 95 -16.18 4.27 10.06
C THR A 95 -14.93 4.77 10.76
N VAL A 96 -13.94 5.15 9.97
CA VAL A 96 -12.68 5.78 10.37
C VAL A 96 -12.49 6.97 9.45
N ASP A 97 -11.83 8.03 9.92
CA ASP A 97 -11.57 9.24 9.14
C ASP A 97 -11.16 8.90 7.68
N GLY A 98 -12.00 9.29 6.72
CA GLY A 98 -11.83 9.10 5.28
C GLY A 98 -12.01 7.67 4.75
N THR A 99 -12.49 6.74 5.58
CA THR A 99 -12.83 5.36 5.21
C THR A 99 -14.33 5.14 5.32
N TYR A 100 -14.94 4.83 4.18
CA TYR A 100 -16.37 4.64 4.00
C TYR A 100 -16.67 3.19 3.70
N GLN A 101 -17.45 2.54 4.55
CA GLN A 101 -17.61 1.09 4.51
C GLN A 101 -18.96 0.69 3.93
N LEU A 102 -18.98 -0.29 3.04
CA LEU A 102 -20.21 -0.90 2.55
C LEU A 102 -20.83 -1.82 3.61
N PRO A 103 -22.17 -2.07 3.57
CA PRO A 103 -22.80 -3.07 4.43
C PRO A 103 -22.05 -4.41 4.37
N SER A 104 -21.85 -5.06 5.52
CA SER A 104 -21.02 -6.27 5.60
C SER A 104 -21.59 -7.50 4.87
N ASP A 105 -22.89 -7.48 4.56
CA ASP A 105 -23.60 -8.48 3.77
C ASP A 105 -23.66 -8.13 2.28
N PHE A 106 -23.21 -6.93 1.90
CA PHE A 106 -23.17 -6.52 0.51
C PHE A 106 -22.12 -7.32 -0.26
N LYS A 107 -22.55 -7.87 -1.39
CA LYS A 107 -21.68 -8.45 -2.40
C LYS A 107 -22.15 -8.02 -3.78
N GLY A 108 -21.21 -7.65 -4.63
CA GLY A 108 -21.47 -7.39 -6.03
C GLY A 108 -22.02 -8.63 -6.73
N GLN A 109 -22.68 -8.40 -7.86
CA GLN A 109 -23.25 -9.44 -8.69
C GLN A 109 -22.69 -9.30 -10.10
N VAL A 110 -22.20 -10.40 -10.66
CA VAL A 110 -21.64 -10.44 -12.01
C VAL A 110 -22.68 -9.96 -13.02
N GLY A 111 -22.24 -9.09 -13.93
CA GLY A 111 -23.08 -8.50 -14.98
C GLY A 111 -23.78 -7.20 -14.58
N HIS A 112 -23.83 -6.86 -13.28
CA HIS A 112 -24.39 -5.60 -12.82
C HIS A 112 -23.41 -4.43 -12.95
N ALA A 113 -23.98 -3.24 -13.10
CA ALA A 113 -23.26 -1.98 -13.28
C ALA A 113 -23.19 -1.20 -11.97
N TYR A 114 -21.99 -0.77 -11.58
CA TYR A 114 -21.71 -0.04 -10.35
C TYR A 114 -21.15 1.35 -10.65
N GLN A 115 -21.60 2.36 -9.91
CA GLN A 115 -21.11 3.74 -10.00
C GLN A 115 -20.89 4.31 -8.60
N LEU A 116 -19.73 4.90 -8.34
CA LEU A 116 -19.47 5.64 -7.12
C LEU A 116 -19.98 7.06 -7.24
N ARG A 117 -20.67 7.55 -6.20
CA ARG A 117 -21.04 8.94 -6.02
C ARG A 117 -20.63 9.40 -4.64
N PHE A 118 -20.09 10.61 -4.54
CA PHE A 118 -19.86 11.21 -3.24
C PHE A 118 -20.03 12.74 -3.26
N THR A 119 -20.51 13.25 -2.14
CA THR A 119 -20.67 14.68 -1.88
C THR A 119 -19.82 15.06 -0.68
N LEU A 120 -18.94 16.04 -0.87
CA LEU A 120 -18.09 16.57 0.19
C LEU A 120 -18.88 17.46 1.16
N SER A 121 -18.29 17.79 2.30
CA SER A 121 -18.90 18.68 3.31
C SER A 121 -19.16 20.11 2.82
N ASP A 122 -18.55 20.50 1.70
CA ASP A 122 -18.74 21.80 1.04
C ASP A 122 -19.74 21.73 -0.13
N ASP A 123 -20.55 20.68 -0.18
CA ASP A 123 -21.54 20.36 -1.22
C ASP A 123 -20.95 20.07 -2.60
N THR A 124 -19.62 19.94 -2.73
CA THR A 124 -18.99 19.55 -4.00
C THR A 124 -19.27 18.09 -4.32
N GLN A 125 -19.77 17.81 -5.53
CA GLN A 125 -20.21 16.48 -5.95
C GLN A 125 -19.27 15.84 -6.98
N TYR A 126 -19.06 14.54 -6.83
CA TYR A 126 -18.22 13.71 -7.69
C TYR A 126 -18.94 12.42 -8.07
N GLU A 127 -18.65 11.94 -9.27
CA GLU A 127 -19.14 10.64 -9.76
C GLU A 127 -18.05 9.89 -10.52
N SER A 128 -18.05 8.57 -10.43
CA SER A 128 -17.29 7.72 -11.34
C SER A 128 -18.04 7.48 -12.65
N THR A 129 -17.35 6.97 -13.67
CA THR A 129 -18.03 6.21 -14.73
C THR A 129 -18.59 4.92 -14.17
N THR A 130 -19.50 4.30 -14.92
CA THR A 130 -20.03 2.98 -14.58
C THR A 130 -19.00 1.89 -14.86
N GLU A 131 -18.84 0.95 -13.93
CA GLU A 131 -18.05 -0.27 -14.08
C GLU A 131 -18.97 -1.49 -14.04
N ILE A 132 -18.78 -2.42 -14.98
CA ILE A 132 -19.52 -3.68 -15.00
C ILE A 132 -18.69 -4.72 -14.27
N LEU A 133 -19.29 -5.39 -13.29
CA LEU A 133 -18.61 -6.48 -12.57
C LEU A 133 -18.50 -7.69 -13.50
N GLN A 134 -17.28 -7.99 -13.93
CA GLN A 134 -16.99 -9.12 -14.82
C GLN A 134 -16.79 -10.42 -14.00
N PRO A 135 -17.13 -11.59 -14.55
CA PRO A 135 -16.74 -12.85 -13.94
C PRO A 135 -15.22 -13.01 -14.02
N VAL A 136 -14.67 -13.83 -13.13
CA VAL A 136 -13.25 -14.18 -13.12
C VAL A 136 -13.08 -15.68 -13.23
N ALA A 137 -12.07 -16.12 -13.99
CA ALA A 137 -11.71 -17.53 -14.06
C ALA A 137 -11.22 -18.02 -12.68
N PRO A 138 -11.55 -19.26 -12.28
CA PRO A 138 -11.08 -19.80 -11.02
C PRO A 138 -9.60 -20.17 -11.09
N ILE A 139 -8.88 -19.95 -9.99
CA ILE A 139 -7.52 -20.49 -9.80
C ILE A 139 -7.63 -22.01 -9.64
N THR A 140 -6.89 -22.76 -10.47
CA THR A 140 -6.95 -24.23 -10.47
C THR A 140 -5.86 -24.88 -9.62
N GLN A 141 -4.66 -24.28 -9.59
CA GLN A 141 -3.55 -24.77 -8.79
C GLN A 141 -2.71 -23.61 -8.28
N VAL A 142 -2.18 -23.77 -7.07
CA VAL A 142 -1.23 -22.84 -6.43
C VAL A 142 0.00 -23.63 -6.00
N ARG A 143 1.19 -23.06 -6.20
CA ARG A 143 2.48 -23.61 -5.77
C ARG A 143 3.31 -22.49 -5.16
N ALA A 144 4.02 -22.78 -4.07
CA ALA A 144 4.98 -21.87 -3.46
C ALA A 144 6.40 -22.41 -3.62
N GLN A 145 7.37 -21.53 -3.86
CA GLN A 145 8.79 -21.88 -3.93
C GLN A 145 9.63 -20.84 -3.22
N PHE A 146 10.47 -21.26 -2.27
CA PHE A 146 11.41 -20.35 -1.62
C PHE A 146 12.46 -19.80 -2.61
N ASN A 147 12.74 -18.50 -2.49
CA ASN A 147 13.76 -17.80 -3.26
C ASN A 147 14.47 -16.76 -2.37
N ALA A 148 15.77 -16.96 -2.12
CA ALA A 148 16.56 -16.11 -1.23
C ALA A 148 16.79 -14.68 -1.74
N THR A 149 16.57 -14.41 -3.03
CA THR A 149 16.84 -13.12 -3.68
C THR A 149 15.67 -12.63 -4.52
N SER A 150 14.44 -12.97 -4.14
CA SER A 150 13.25 -12.65 -4.93
C SER A 150 12.90 -11.16 -4.94
N LEU A 151 13.09 -10.48 -3.81
CA LEU A 151 12.62 -9.10 -3.63
C LEU A 151 13.61 -8.07 -4.22
N SER A 152 13.09 -7.23 -5.13
CA SER A 152 13.80 -6.06 -5.67
C SER A 152 13.95 -4.97 -4.62
N SER A 153 14.85 -4.00 -4.84
CA SER A 153 15.14 -2.94 -3.84
C SER A 153 13.92 -2.16 -3.37
N THR A 154 12.92 -1.97 -4.22
CA THR A 154 11.67 -1.25 -3.89
C THR A 154 10.68 -2.09 -3.08
N GLN A 155 10.80 -3.41 -3.13
CA GLN A 155 9.93 -4.36 -2.42
C GLN A 155 10.47 -4.74 -1.04
N ARG A 156 11.74 -4.46 -0.77
CA ARG A 156 12.39 -4.84 0.50
C ARG A 156 11.91 -3.93 1.62
N LEU A 157 11.26 -4.52 2.62
CA LEU A 157 11.05 -3.83 3.89
C LEU A 157 12.41 -3.46 4.50
N ASN A 158 12.55 -2.18 4.87
CA ASN A 158 13.78 -1.56 5.37
C ASN A 158 15.00 -1.68 4.42
N GLY A 159 14.82 -2.10 3.16
CA GLY A 159 15.89 -2.26 2.18
C GLY A 159 16.79 -3.50 2.38
N VAL A 160 16.55 -4.31 3.40
CA VAL A 160 17.48 -5.38 3.84
C VAL A 160 17.05 -6.78 3.38
N TYR A 161 15.77 -7.12 3.51
CA TYR A 161 15.32 -8.51 3.40
C TYR A 161 15.00 -8.89 1.95
N THR A 162 15.80 -9.75 1.34
CA THR A 162 15.69 -10.13 -0.08
C THR A 162 14.88 -11.40 -0.33
N ALA A 163 14.69 -12.22 0.69
CA ALA A 163 14.12 -13.55 0.59
C ALA A 163 12.59 -13.51 0.62
N ALA A 164 11.96 -14.33 -0.20
CA ALA A 164 10.51 -14.51 -0.24
C ALA A 164 10.14 -15.92 -0.70
N HIS A 165 8.88 -16.29 -0.50
CA HIS A 165 8.24 -17.39 -1.22
C HIS A 165 7.52 -16.87 -2.44
N ASP A 166 7.95 -17.32 -3.62
CA ASP A 166 7.32 -17.00 -4.90
C ASP A 166 6.12 -17.92 -5.09
N PHE A 167 4.95 -17.33 -5.36
CA PHE A 167 3.73 -18.06 -5.61
C PHE A 167 3.41 -18.09 -7.09
N TYR A 168 3.17 -19.30 -7.59
CA TYR A 168 2.84 -19.60 -8.96
C TYR A 168 1.46 -20.20 -9.04
N ILE A 169 0.66 -19.76 -10.01
CA ILE A 169 -0.68 -20.27 -10.23
C ILE A 169 -0.86 -20.86 -11.62
N ASP A 170 -1.85 -21.74 -11.71
CA ASP A 170 -2.44 -22.17 -12.97
C ASP A 170 -3.92 -21.78 -13.01
N PHE A 171 -4.40 -21.30 -14.16
CA PHE A 171 -5.82 -21.08 -14.41
C PHE A 171 -6.13 -21.32 -15.89
N THR A 172 -7.41 -21.54 -16.19
CA THR A 172 -7.88 -21.67 -17.58
C THR A 172 -8.64 -20.41 -17.95
N ASP A 173 -8.13 -19.71 -18.95
CA ASP A 173 -8.74 -18.50 -19.48
C ASP A 173 -9.99 -18.85 -20.32
N PRO A 174 -11.11 -18.11 -20.21
CA PRO A 174 -12.30 -18.36 -21.03
C PRO A 174 -12.07 -18.06 -22.52
N PRO A 175 -12.48 -18.93 -23.46
CA PRO A 175 -12.30 -18.68 -24.87
C PRO A 175 -13.19 -17.54 -25.39
N ASP A 176 -12.74 -16.89 -26.47
CA ASP A 176 -13.47 -15.89 -27.25
C ASP A 176 -13.85 -14.61 -26.48
N GLN A 177 -13.16 -14.34 -25.39
CA GLN A 177 -13.29 -13.11 -24.60
C GLN A 177 -11.94 -12.40 -24.52
N ILE A 178 -11.95 -11.11 -24.18
CA ILE A 178 -10.73 -10.38 -23.83
C ILE A 178 -10.80 -10.12 -22.34
N ASN A 179 -9.91 -10.76 -21.61
CA ASN A 179 -9.87 -10.77 -20.16
C ASN A 179 -8.60 -10.09 -19.65
N TYR A 180 -8.80 -9.19 -18.69
CA TYR A 180 -7.73 -8.56 -17.95
C TYR A 180 -7.80 -9.03 -16.51
N TYR A 181 -6.65 -9.33 -15.94
CA TYR A 181 -6.55 -9.86 -14.60
C TYR A 181 -5.60 -9.04 -13.75
N ARG A 182 -5.90 -8.99 -12.45
CA ARG A 182 -5.01 -8.50 -11.41
C ARG A 182 -4.93 -9.52 -10.29
N TRP A 183 -3.75 -9.63 -9.71
CA TRP A 183 -3.56 -10.38 -8.48
C TRP A 183 -3.09 -9.47 -7.36
N ASP A 184 -3.56 -9.80 -6.18
CA ASP A 184 -3.07 -9.32 -4.90
C ASP A 184 -3.01 -10.51 -3.94
N TRP A 185 -2.22 -10.34 -2.89
CA TRP A 185 -2.14 -11.29 -1.80
C TRP A 185 -2.20 -10.58 -0.47
N LYS A 186 -2.64 -11.32 0.54
CA LYS A 186 -2.38 -11.00 1.93
C LYS A 186 -1.98 -12.25 2.67
N ASP A 187 -1.15 -12.13 3.68
CA ASP A 187 -0.86 -13.22 4.57
C ASP A 187 -1.15 -12.87 6.01
N TRP A 188 -1.36 -13.91 6.80
CA TRP A 188 -1.45 -13.83 8.25
C TRP A 188 -0.19 -14.48 8.81
N GLU A 189 0.54 -13.77 9.65
CA GLU A 189 1.65 -14.31 10.43
C GLU A 189 1.30 -14.23 11.92
N HIS A 190 1.72 -15.23 12.70
CA HIS A 190 1.53 -15.19 14.15
C HIS A 190 2.33 -14.03 14.76
N GLN A 191 1.68 -13.23 15.61
CA GLN A 191 2.29 -12.07 16.25
C GLN A 191 2.46 -12.32 17.74
N GLU A 192 3.71 -12.39 18.20
CA GLU A 192 4.02 -12.58 19.62
C GLU A 192 3.97 -11.29 20.44
N TRP A 193 4.07 -10.12 19.79
CA TRP A 193 4.19 -8.81 20.44
C TRP A 193 2.99 -7.92 20.15
N CYS A 194 2.19 -7.65 21.17
CA CYS A 194 0.91 -6.97 21.01
C CYS A 194 0.98 -5.47 21.31
N ARG A 195 1.96 -5.02 22.09
CA ARG A 195 2.06 -3.60 22.47
C ARG A 195 3.50 -3.13 22.55
N SER A 196 3.73 -1.92 22.06
CA SER A 196 4.95 -1.15 22.24
C SER A 196 4.58 0.18 22.90
N CYS A 197 5.10 0.44 24.10
CA CYS A 197 4.91 1.69 24.82
C CYS A 197 6.17 2.54 24.70
N LYS A 198 6.05 3.76 24.14
CA LYS A 198 7.20 4.65 23.89
C LYS A 198 7.37 5.64 25.05
N GLY A 199 8.41 5.45 25.86
CA GLY A 199 8.65 6.25 27.08
C GLY A 199 7.66 5.98 28.21
N ASP A 200 6.81 4.96 28.04
CA ASP A 200 5.68 4.62 28.89
C ASP A 200 5.76 3.13 29.26
N ILE A 201 4.98 2.69 30.25
CA ILE A 201 4.83 1.29 30.64
C ILE A 201 3.43 0.79 30.33
N TYR A 202 3.27 -0.49 30.05
CA TYR A 202 1.95 -1.09 29.91
C TYR A 202 1.37 -1.44 31.28
N GLN A 203 0.13 -1.02 31.54
CA GLN A 203 -0.59 -1.35 32.77
C GLN A 203 -1.97 -1.95 32.45
N ILE A 204 -2.28 -3.05 33.12
CA ILE A 204 -3.59 -3.70 33.02
C ILE A 204 -4.61 -2.98 33.90
N ALA A 205 -4.21 -2.53 35.09
CA ALA A 205 -5.07 -1.82 36.02
C ALA A 205 -4.30 -0.78 36.83
N ASP A 206 -5.00 0.23 37.35
CA ASP A 206 -4.44 1.20 38.30
C ASP A 206 -4.30 0.64 39.73
N GLU A 207 -3.74 1.46 40.62
CA GLU A 207 -3.55 1.12 42.05
C GLU A 207 -4.86 0.82 42.79
N GLN A 208 -5.98 1.35 42.29
CA GLN A 208 -7.32 1.15 42.83
C GLN A 208 -8.03 -0.07 42.21
N GLY A 209 -7.38 -0.78 41.28
CA GLY A 209 -7.90 -1.97 40.60
C GLY A 209 -8.82 -1.68 39.42
N LYS A 210 -8.91 -0.42 38.95
CA LYS A 210 -9.65 -0.08 37.73
C LYS A 210 -8.85 -0.49 36.51
N LEU A 211 -9.51 -1.17 35.57
CA LEU A 211 -8.91 -1.60 34.31
C LEU A 211 -8.45 -0.39 33.47
N ILE A 212 -7.22 -0.45 32.99
CA ILE A 212 -6.61 0.50 32.04
C ILE A 212 -6.36 -0.23 30.70
N ASP A 213 -5.59 -1.33 30.75
CA ASP A 213 -5.14 -2.14 29.61
C ASP A 213 -4.46 -1.33 28.50
N ASP A 214 -3.65 -0.33 28.88
CA ASP A 214 -2.98 0.60 27.96
C ASP A 214 -1.59 1.05 28.46
N CYS A 215 -0.84 1.73 27.59
CA CYS A 215 0.40 2.43 27.92
C CYS A 215 0.10 3.65 28.79
N VAL A 216 0.76 3.73 29.93
CA VAL A 216 0.66 4.86 30.85
C VAL A 216 2.03 5.46 31.10
N LYS A 217 2.02 6.77 31.33
CA LYS A 217 3.24 7.52 31.60
C LYS A 217 3.96 6.99 32.82
N ASP A 218 5.24 6.70 32.64
CA ASP A 218 6.15 6.40 33.74
C ASP A 218 7.35 7.35 33.71
N ARG A 219 8.07 7.41 34.82
CA ARG A 219 9.27 8.25 34.98
C ARG A 219 10.53 7.62 34.40
N PHE A 220 10.42 6.50 33.67
CA PHE A 220 11.59 5.81 33.12
C PHE A 220 12.17 6.54 31.91
N THR A 221 13.51 6.53 31.82
CA THR A 221 14.28 7.16 30.75
C THR A 221 14.48 6.24 29.53
N TYR A 222 13.84 5.07 29.50
CA TYR A 222 13.96 4.14 28.37
C TYR A 222 13.09 4.57 27.20
N PRO A 223 13.57 4.41 25.95
CA PRO A 223 12.84 4.90 24.79
C PRO A 223 11.57 4.10 24.49
N HIS A 224 11.52 2.80 24.80
CA HIS A 224 10.36 1.93 24.57
C HIS A 224 10.44 0.63 25.38
N PHE A 225 9.27 0.07 25.70
CA PHE A 225 9.09 -1.31 26.18
C PHE A 225 8.07 -2.04 25.32
N ASP A 226 8.29 -3.34 25.10
CA ASP A 226 7.44 -4.20 24.30
C ASP A 226 6.88 -5.34 25.15
N TYR A 227 5.61 -5.68 24.88
CA TYR A 227 4.84 -6.60 25.70
C TYR A 227 4.24 -7.70 24.83
N ASN A 228 4.47 -8.94 25.25
CA ASN A 228 3.95 -10.11 24.57
C ASN A 228 2.42 -10.16 24.61
N CYS A 229 1.86 -10.85 23.63
CA CYS A 229 0.42 -11.05 23.51
C CYS A 229 -0.14 -11.94 24.63
N ARG A 230 -1.25 -11.50 25.23
CA ARG A 230 -2.07 -12.25 26.19
C ARG A 230 -3.08 -13.15 25.48
N THR A 231 -3.57 -12.69 24.33
CA THR A 231 -4.52 -13.38 23.47
C THR A 231 -3.84 -13.78 22.17
N GLN A 232 -4.47 -14.68 21.40
CA GLN A 232 -4.02 -14.94 20.04
C GLN A 232 -3.98 -13.64 19.22
N CYS A 233 -2.99 -13.54 18.34
CA CYS A 233 -2.79 -12.36 17.51
C CYS A 233 -2.15 -12.74 16.19
N TRP A 234 -2.67 -12.17 15.11
CA TRP A 234 -2.11 -12.30 13.78
C TRP A 234 -1.83 -10.93 13.21
N GLU A 235 -0.63 -10.73 12.69
CA GLU A 235 -0.34 -9.62 11.79
C GLU A 235 -0.83 -9.99 10.39
N ILE A 236 -1.40 -9.03 9.69
CA ILE A 236 -1.89 -9.13 8.32
C ILE A 236 -0.94 -8.30 7.46
N LEU A 237 -0.19 -8.95 6.57
CA LEU A 237 0.65 -8.26 5.60
C LEU A 237 -0.07 -8.28 4.26
N TYR A 238 0.05 -7.17 3.53
CA TYR A 238 -0.61 -6.97 2.25
C TYR A 238 0.40 -6.82 1.13
N ASP A 239 -0.02 -7.22 -0.06
CA ASP A 239 0.72 -6.94 -1.28
C ASP A 239 0.87 -5.43 -1.50
N ASN A 240 2.09 -5.03 -1.88
CA ASN A 240 2.40 -3.65 -2.25
C ASN A 240 2.70 -3.52 -3.75
N ASP A 241 2.75 -4.64 -4.45
CA ASP A 241 3.01 -4.69 -5.88
C ASP A 241 1.71 -4.88 -6.66
N LEU A 242 1.79 -4.57 -7.95
CA LEU A 242 0.67 -4.65 -8.85
C LEU A 242 0.99 -5.67 -9.95
N THR A 243 0.46 -6.88 -9.79
CA THR A 243 0.58 -7.93 -10.81
C THR A 243 -0.61 -7.85 -11.77
N LEU A 244 -0.34 -7.56 -13.05
CA LEU A 244 -1.35 -7.42 -14.10
C LEU A 244 -1.10 -8.41 -15.23
N PHE A 245 -2.17 -8.89 -15.85
CA PHE A 245 -2.11 -9.78 -17.01
C PHE A 245 -3.19 -9.42 -18.04
N ASP A 246 -2.84 -9.62 -19.30
CA ASP A 246 -3.67 -9.42 -20.48
C ASP A 246 -3.64 -10.74 -21.26
N ASP A 247 -4.81 -11.30 -21.52
CA ASP A 247 -5.00 -12.60 -22.15
C ASP A 247 -4.76 -12.60 -23.67
N GLN A 248 -4.36 -11.48 -24.28
CA GLN A 248 -4.18 -11.34 -25.74
C GLN A 248 -3.40 -12.51 -26.38
N TYR A 249 -2.46 -13.13 -25.66
CA TYR A 249 -1.64 -14.26 -26.15
C TYR A 249 -1.98 -15.62 -25.53
N SER A 250 -2.99 -15.69 -24.66
CA SER A 250 -3.42 -16.90 -23.95
C SER A 250 -4.93 -17.14 -24.01
N ASN A 251 -5.67 -16.38 -24.81
CA ASN A 251 -7.13 -16.47 -24.94
C ASN A 251 -7.59 -17.93 -25.10
N GLY A 252 -8.43 -18.41 -24.18
CA GLY A 252 -8.98 -19.76 -24.18
C GLY A 252 -7.99 -20.88 -23.85
N ASN A 253 -6.75 -20.55 -23.47
CA ASN A 253 -5.70 -21.52 -23.15
C ASN A 253 -5.41 -21.56 -21.65
N MET A 254 -4.84 -22.68 -21.21
CA MET A 254 -4.37 -22.81 -19.84
C MET A 254 -3.08 -21.99 -19.64
N VAL A 255 -3.12 -21.05 -18.70
CA VAL A 255 -1.94 -20.35 -18.21
C VAL A 255 -1.34 -21.19 -17.09
N LYS A 256 -0.05 -21.51 -17.20
CA LYS A 256 0.67 -22.36 -16.24
C LYS A 256 1.82 -21.63 -15.60
N ALA A 257 2.01 -21.88 -14.31
CA ALA A 257 3.11 -21.36 -13.51
C ALA A 257 3.31 -19.85 -13.67
N LEU A 258 2.22 -19.08 -13.69
CA LEU A 258 2.30 -17.62 -13.65
C LEU A 258 2.67 -17.19 -12.24
N ARG A 259 3.79 -16.50 -12.07
CA ARG A 259 4.17 -15.94 -10.76
C ARG A 259 3.28 -14.74 -10.46
N VAL A 260 2.55 -14.78 -9.36
CA VAL A 260 1.54 -13.76 -9.01
C VAL A 260 1.76 -13.10 -7.65
N ALA A 261 2.58 -13.69 -6.78
CA ALA A 261 2.86 -13.12 -5.47
C ALA A 261 4.27 -13.46 -5.01
N GLN A 262 4.81 -12.60 -4.15
CA GLN A 262 6.12 -12.73 -3.51
C GLN A 262 5.93 -12.43 -2.02
N VAL A 263 5.77 -13.47 -1.19
CA VAL A 263 5.52 -13.30 0.25
C VAL A 263 6.87 -13.23 0.98
N PRO A 264 7.26 -12.09 1.57
CA PRO A 264 8.56 -11.92 2.21
C PRO A 264 8.83 -12.92 3.34
N LEU A 265 10.10 -13.29 3.54
CA LEU A 265 10.50 -14.15 4.65
C LEU A 265 10.90 -13.31 5.89
N TYR A 266 9.92 -12.96 6.73
CA TYR A 266 10.20 -12.27 8.01
C TYR A 266 10.40 -13.25 9.17
N SER A 267 9.58 -14.30 9.25
CA SER A 267 9.75 -15.43 10.18
C SER A 267 9.86 -16.76 9.42
N LYS A 268 10.41 -17.80 10.04
CA LYS A 268 10.35 -19.18 9.51
C LYS A 268 9.13 -19.95 10.02
N GLU A 269 8.28 -19.32 10.81
CA GLU A 269 7.00 -19.88 11.24
C GLU A 269 6.05 -20.11 10.06
N HIS A 270 5.09 -21.00 10.27
CA HIS A 270 4.01 -21.22 9.32
C HIS A 270 3.14 -19.96 9.19
N CYS A 271 2.65 -19.68 7.99
CA CYS A 271 1.72 -18.59 7.75
C CYS A 271 0.60 -19.00 6.79
N LEU A 272 -0.51 -18.28 6.84
CA LEU A 272 -1.63 -18.46 5.92
C LEU A 272 -1.56 -17.38 4.85
N VAL A 273 -1.50 -17.76 3.57
CA VAL A 273 -1.47 -16.82 2.46
C VAL A 273 -2.79 -16.92 1.69
N GLU A 274 -3.44 -15.80 1.42
CA GLU A 274 -4.58 -15.71 0.50
C GLU A 274 -4.12 -15.02 -0.78
N ILE A 275 -4.30 -15.70 -1.92
CA ILE A 275 -4.06 -15.14 -3.25
C ILE A 275 -5.41 -14.87 -3.88
N ARG A 276 -5.61 -13.65 -4.36
CA ARG A 276 -6.83 -13.22 -5.04
C ARG A 276 -6.54 -12.96 -6.50
N GLN A 277 -7.34 -13.56 -7.36
CA GLN A 277 -7.41 -13.24 -8.77
C GLN A 277 -8.67 -12.41 -9.01
N THR A 278 -8.50 -11.24 -9.61
CA THR A 278 -9.58 -10.28 -9.88
C THR A 278 -9.69 -10.00 -11.37
N SER A 279 -10.91 -9.92 -11.88
CA SER A 279 -11.19 -9.49 -13.26
C SER A 279 -11.16 -7.97 -13.37
N LEU A 280 -10.65 -7.42 -14.47
CA LEU A 280 -10.65 -5.98 -14.73
C LEU A 280 -11.33 -5.64 -16.06
N THR A 281 -12.05 -4.52 -16.07
CA THR A 281 -12.44 -3.87 -17.34
C THR A 281 -11.19 -3.38 -18.07
N LYS A 282 -11.28 -3.19 -19.39
CA LYS A 282 -10.17 -2.66 -20.20
C LYS A 282 -9.69 -1.30 -19.69
N GLN A 283 -10.63 -0.46 -19.27
CA GLN A 283 -10.36 0.88 -18.72
C GLN A 283 -9.61 0.79 -17.39
N ALA A 284 -10.06 -0.08 -16.48
CA ALA A 284 -9.38 -0.34 -15.21
C ALA A 284 -7.96 -0.89 -15.44
N TYR A 285 -7.80 -1.91 -16.30
CA TYR A 285 -6.48 -2.44 -16.66
C TYR A 285 -5.55 -1.36 -17.21
N THR A 286 -6.05 -0.50 -18.11
CA THR A 286 -5.26 0.60 -18.68
C THR A 286 -4.81 1.58 -17.61
N TYR A 287 -5.67 1.92 -16.66
CA TYR A 287 -5.34 2.79 -15.53
C TYR A 287 -4.25 2.16 -14.65
N PHE A 288 -4.46 0.93 -14.20
CA PHE A 288 -3.52 0.22 -13.32
C PHE A 288 -2.18 -0.04 -14.00
N LYS A 289 -2.16 -0.33 -15.32
CA LYS A 289 -0.92 -0.46 -16.09
C LYS A 289 -0.12 0.84 -16.12
N ARG A 290 -0.79 1.98 -16.31
CA ARG A 290 -0.13 3.30 -16.26
C ARG A 290 0.40 3.61 -14.86
N LEU A 291 -0.35 3.27 -13.81
CA LEU A 291 0.11 3.38 -12.42
C LEU A 291 1.40 2.57 -12.21
N ASN A 292 1.39 1.29 -12.61
CA ASN A 292 2.54 0.40 -12.47
C ASN A 292 3.76 0.93 -13.25
N ASP A 293 3.56 1.34 -14.51
CA ASP A 293 4.62 1.87 -15.36
C ASP A 293 5.26 3.14 -14.78
N GLN A 294 4.48 4.01 -14.12
CA GLN A 294 5.00 5.22 -13.47
C GLN A 294 5.79 4.88 -12.20
N THR A 295 5.29 3.97 -11.36
CA THR A 295 5.99 3.54 -10.14
C THR A 295 7.34 2.90 -10.47
N GLN A 296 7.41 2.05 -11.51
CA GLN A 296 8.66 1.38 -11.90
C GLN A 296 9.69 2.30 -12.59
N LYS A 297 9.26 3.38 -13.27
CA LYS A 297 10.16 4.29 -14.01
C LYS A 297 10.81 5.39 -13.17
N THR A 298 10.39 5.56 -11.92
CA THR A 298 10.91 6.63 -11.03
C THR A 298 12.36 6.42 -10.55
N GLY A 299 13.07 5.39 -11.05
CA GLY A 299 14.46 5.07 -10.70
C GLY A 299 15.57 5.52 -11.69
N GLY A 300 15.24 6.21 -12.79
CA GLY A 300 16.21 6.61 -13.82
C GLY A 300 16.66 8.09 -13.76
N VAL A 301 17.95 8.36 -14.04
CA VAL A 301 18.56 9.71 -14.05
C VAL A 301 17.99 10.64 -15.15
N ALA A 302 17.26 10.08 -16.12
CA ALA A 302 16.50 10.82 -17.12
C ALA A 302 14.99 10.59 -16.90
N GLY A 303 14.43 11.23 -15.88
CA GLY A 303 13.00 11.11 -15.55
C GLY A 303 12.12 11.81 -16.58
N ALA A 304 11.27 11.05 -17.29
CA ALA A 304 10.10 11.63 -17.91
C ALA A 304 9.20 12.20 -16.79
N GLN A 305 8.72 13.44 -16.94
CA GLN A 305 7.82 14.03 -15.95
C GLN A 305 6.58 13.13 -15.81
N PRO A 306 6.22 12.68 -14.59
CA PRO A 306 5.08 11.80 -14.41
C PRO A 306 3.81 12.47 -14.95
N ALA A 307 3.13 11.81 -15.90
CA ALA A 307 1.83 12.29 -16.36
C ALA A 307 0.80 12.14 -15.24
N LEU A 308 -0.11 13.09 -15.09
CA LEU A 308 -1.20 12.98 -14.12
C LEU A 308 -2.04 11.73 -14.42
N LEU A 309 -2.15 10.85 -13.41
CA LEU A 309 -2.89 9.60 -13.52
C LEU A 309 -4.39 9.83 -13.26
N VAL A 310 -5.07 10.36 -14.28
CA VAL A 310 -6.52 10.57 -14.25
C VAL A 310 -7.24 9.22 -14.36
N GLY A 311 -8.09 8.91 -13.39
CA GLY A 311 -8.94 7.72 -13.42
C GLY A 311 -10.35 8.01 -13.93
N ASN A 312 -11.33 7.30 -13.38
CA ASN A 312 -12.70 7.35 -13.87
C ASN A 312 -13.65 8.25 -13.06
N ILE A 313 -13.13 9.02 -12.11
CA ILE A 313 -13.91 9.89 -11.22
C ILE A 313 -13.77 11.35 -11.66
N TYR A 314 -14.88 12.08 -11.68
CA TYR A 314 -14.91 13.47 -12.11
C TYR A 314 -15.83 14.32 -11.21
N ASN A 315 -15.47 15.59 -11.04
CA ASN A 315 -16.33 16.59 -10.41
C ASN A 315 -17.52 16.93 -11.34
N LEU A 316 -18.72 17.07 -10.79
CA LEU A 316 -19.92 17.40 -11.58
C LEU A 316 -19.95 18.86 -12.07
N ALA A 317 -19.51 19.81 -11.26
CA ALA A 317 -19.48 21.24 -11.58
C ALA A 317 -18.21 21.66 -12.34
N LYS A 318 -17.05 21.02 -12.06
CA LYS A 318 -15.74 21.38 -12.61
C LYS A 318 -15.07 20.18 -13.29
N LYS A 319 -15.48 19.84 -14.51
CA LYS A 319 -14.99 18.65 -15.24
C LYS A 319 -13.47 18.59 -15.46
N ASN A 320 -12.76 19.72 -15.37
CA ASN A 320 -11.31 19.79 -15.52
C ASN A 320 -10.54 19.68 -14.18
N GLU A 321 -11.24 19.51 -13.05
CA GLU A 321 -10.58 19.29 -11.77
C GLU A 321 -9.86 17.93 -11.76
N PRO A 322 -8.57 17.88 -11.40
CA PRO A 322 -7.84 16.63 -11.35
C PRO A 322 -8.31 15.77 -10.16
N VAL A 323 -8.67 14.52 -10.45
CA VAL A 323 -8.92 13.47 -9.45
C VAL A 323 -8.02 12.28 -9.79
N VAL A 324 -7.35 11.77 -8.78
CA VAL A 324 -6.48 10.58 -8.87
C VAL A 324 -7.18 9.41 -8.20
N GLY A 325 -7.00 8.23 -8.76
CA GLY A 325 -7.62 7.01 -8.28
C GLY A 325 -8.67 6.48 -9.24
N TYR A 326 -9.11 5.25 -9.01
CA TYR A 326 -10.04 4.55 -9.90
C TYR A 326 -11.04 3.76 -9.06
N PHE A 327 -12.32 3.92 -9.35
CA PHE A 327 -13.37 3.07 -8.79
C PHE A 327 -13.57 1.88 -9.72
N SER A 328 -13.41 0.66 -9.20
CA SER A 328 -13.54 -0.57 -10.01
C SER A 328 -14.59 -1.53 -9.47
N ALA A 329 -15.09 -2.45 -10.30
CA ALA A 329 -15.94 -3.56 -9.90
C ALA A 329 -15.40 -4.85 -10.51
N SER A 330 -15.11 -5.85 -9.66
CA SER A 330 -14.34 -7.04 -10.04
C SER A 330 -14.96 -8.31 -9.47
N GLY A 331 -15.04 -9.38 -10.28
CA GLY A 331 -15.21 -10.73 -9.75
C GLY A 331 -13.92 -11.22 -9.11
N VAL A 332 -14.02 -12.04 -8.06
CA VAL A 332 -12.87 -12.53 -7.28
C VAL A 332 -12.87 -14.05 -7.20
N SER A 333 -11.73 -14.64 -7.54
CA SER A 333 -11.39 -16.04 -7.23
C SER A 333 -10.23 -16.03 -6.25
N ALA A 334 -10.46 -16.50 -5.03
CA ALA A 334 -9.46 -16.53 -3.97
C ALA A 334 -9.08 -17.96 -3.58
N VAL A 335 -7.80 -18.20 -3.32
CA VAL A 335 -7.30 -19.45 -2.75
C VAL A 335 -6.48 -19.14 -1.51
N ARG A 336 -6.72 -19.91 -0.44
CA ARG A 336 -5.89 -19.90 0.76
C ARG A 336 -4.90 -21.04 0.74
N TYR A 337 -3.64 -20.74 1.02
CA TYR A 337 -2.52 -21.65 1.02
C TYR A 337 -1.82 -21.61 2.37
N TRP A 338 -1.70 -22.76 3.03
CA TRP A 338 -0.93 -22.90 4.26
C TRP A 338 0.56 -23.05 3.92
N LEU A 339 1.32 -21.99 4.13
CA LEU A 339 2.74 -21.93 3.81
C LEU A 339 3.55 -22.41 5.01
N THR A 340 4.23 -23.55 4.86
CA THR A 340 5.00 -24.14 5.96
C THR A 340 6.39 -23.56 6.17
N ARG A 341 6.92 -22.87 5.16
CA ARG A 341 8.29 -22.33 5.13
C ARG A 341 9.39 -23.35 5.47
N SER A 342 9.10 -24.65 5.37
CA SER A 342 10.05 -25.74 5.69
C SER A 342 11.24 -25.82 4.73
N ASP A 343 11.10 -25.25 3.52
CA ASP A 343 12.14 -25.10 2.51
C ASP A 343 12.97 -23.81 2.68
N ALA A 344 12.59 -22.92 3.60
CA ALA A 344 13.23 -21.62 3.78
C ALA A 344 14.63 -21.75 4.38
N THR A 345 15.61 -21.15 3.71
CA THR A 345 17.01 -21.11 4.16
C THR A 345 17.46 -19.67 4.37
N GLY A 346 18.62 -19.48 5.02
CA GLY A 346 19.15 -18.15 5.33
C GLY A 346 18.55 -17.52 6.59
N PHE A 347 18.75 -16.21 6.71
CA PHE A 347 18.36 -15.40 7.87
C PHE A 347 16.92 -14.89 7.73
N ALA A 348 16.15 -14.99 8.80
CA ALA A 348 14.85 -14.35 8.96
C ALA A 348 14.92 -13.53 10.26
N PRO A 349 14.63 -12.21 10.24
CA PRO A 349 14.78 -11.32 11.39
C PRO A 349 13.79 -11.59 12.53
N GLY A 350 12.71 -12.31 12.26
CA GLY A 350 11.52 -12.31 13.10
C GLY A 350 10.58 -11.17 12.72
N LEU A 351 9.28 -11.44 12.81
CA LEU A 351 8.22 -10.51 12.37
C LEU A 351 8.31 -9.15 13.07
N PHE A 352 8.54 -9.13 14.39
CA PHE A 352 8.66 -7.88 15.14
C PHE A 352 9.82 -7.01 14.63
N GLN A 353 11.01 -7.59 14.46
CA GLN A 353 12.19 -6.86 14.01
C GLN A 353 12.01 -6.37 12.57
N ALA A 354 11.37 -7.17 11.71
CA ALA A 354 11.06 -6.77 10.34
C ALA A 354 10.18 -5.51 10.30
N LEU A 355 9.08 -5.50 11.07
CA LEU A 355 8.11 -4.41 11.08
C LEU A 355 8.61 -3.15 11.81
N ASN A 356 9.38 -3.31 12.89
CA ASN A 356 9.78 -2.20 13.75
C ASN A 356 11.21 -1.71 13.51
N GLY A 357 12.03 -2.46 12.76
CA GLY A 357 13.44 -2.12 12.51
C GLY A 357 14.35 -2.22 13.74
N ARG A 358 13.89 -2.89 14.80
CA ARG A 358 14.62 -3.09 16.06
C ARG A 358 14.16 -4.36 16.75
N ASP A 359 15.01 -4.87 17.63
CA ASP A 359 14.62 -5.96 18.53
C ASP A 359 13.63 -5.47 19.59
N PRO A 360 12.74 -6.36 20.10
CA PRO A 360 11.84 -6.03 21.18
C PRO A 360 12.64 -5.75 22.47
N VAL A 361 12.23 -4.73 23.22
CA VAL A 361 12.86 -4.34 24.48
C VAL A 361 11.95 -4.76 25.62
N LEU A 362 12.39 -5.77 26.35
CA LEU A 362 11.68 -6.23 27.54
C LEU A 362 11.74 -5.18 28.65
N GLU A 363 10.64 -5.09 29.37
CA GLU A 363 10.60 -4.30 30.59
C GLU A 363 11.51 -4.92 31.66
N TYR A 364 12.52 -4.17 32.12
CA TYR A 364 13.43 -4.65 33.15
C TYR A 364 12.75 -4.65 34.51
N GLY A 365 12.63 -5.84 35.10
CA GLY A 365 11.91 -6.07 36.34
C GLY A 365 12.42 -5.21 37.50
N VAL A 366 11.56 -4.31 37.98
CA VAL A 366 11.62 -3.86 39.38
C VAL A 366 11.16 -5.05 40.23
N GLN A 367 12.09 -5.66 40.98
CA GLN A 367 11.86 -6.74 41.95
C GLN A 367 10.61 -6.53 42.83
N PRO A 368 9.95 -7.59 43.33
CA PRO A 368 9.31 -8.70 42.64
C PRO A 368 7.79 -8.43 42.60
N ALA A 369 7.29 -7.77 41.57
CA ALA A 369 5.84 -7.75 41.33
C ALA A 369 5.46 -9.07 40.65
N ARG A 370 4.58 -9.86 41.29
CA ARG A 370 4.18 -11.22 40.88
C ARG A 370 3.57 -11.32 39.46
N TYR A 371 3.39 -10.20 38.76
CA TYR A 371 2.68 -10.06 37.49
C TYR A 371 3.34 -9.06 36.51
N ARG A 372 4.65 -8.80 36.65
CA ARG A 372 5.41 -7.88 35.76
C ARG A 372 6.56 -8.63 35.06
N PRO A 373 6.74 -8.46 33.73
CA PRO A 373 5.94 -7.64 32.82
C PRO A 373 4.55 -8.23 32.55
N PRO A 374 3.50 -7.40 32.42
CA PRO A 374 2.19 -7.86 31.99
C PRO A 374 2.19 -8.32 30.53
N LEU A 375 1.20 -9.15 30.16
CA LEU A 375 0.90 -9.47 28.77
C LEU A 375 -0.16 -8.50 28.23
N ALA A 376 -0.05 -8.07 26.97
CA ALA A 376 -0.95 -7.11 26.33
C ALA A 376 -2.03 -7.77 25.46
N VAL A 377 -3.20 -7.13 25.35
CA VAL A 377 -4.26 -7.61 24.46
C VAL A 377 -3.93 -7.33 22.99
N CYS A 378 -4.30 -8.25 22.10
CA CYS A 378 -4.22 -8.00 20.67
C CYS A 378 -5.37 -7.05 20.26
N VAL A 379 -5.02 -5.80 19.93
CA VAL A 379 -5.98 -4.81 19.46
C VAL A 379 -6.15 -4.95 17.95
N SER A 380 -7.38 -5.11 17.48
CA SER A 380 -7.69 -5.20 16.05
C SER A 380 -7.35 -3.87 15.34
N SER A 381 -6.76 -3.97 14.16
CA SER A 381 -6.47 -2.84 13.26
C SER A 381 -6.57 -3.32 11.80
N GLU A 382 -6.27 -2.46 10.83
CA GLU A 382 -6.20 -2.87 9.42
C GLU A 382 -5.12 -3.93 9.16
N SER A 383 -4.03 -3.91 9.95
CA SER A 383 -2.90 -4.86 9.81
C SER A 383 -2.89 -5.94 10.90
N ARG A 384 -3.91 -6.02 11.77
CA ARG A 384 -3.85 -6.91 12.93
C ARG A 384 -5.22 -7.41 13.36
N THR A 385 -5.30 -8.69 13.71
CA THR A 385 -6.55 -9.29 14.19
C THR A 385 -6.34 -10.24 15.37
N PRO A 386 -7.20 -10.18 16.41
CA PRO A 386 -7.27 -11.21 17.45
C PRO A 386 -8.13 -12.41 17.03
N VAL A 387 -8.80 -12.34 15.87
CA VAL A 387 -9.70 -13.39 15.38
C VAL A 387 -8.91 -14.34 14.49
N LYS A 388 -8.98 -15.63 14.84
CA LYS A 388 -8.30 -16.70 14.08
C LYS A 388 -8.72 -16.67 12.60
N PRO A 389 -7.77 -16.52 11.66
CA PRO A 389 -8.08 -16.52 10.24
C PRO A 389 -8.70 -17.86 9.79
N THR A 390 -9.76 -17.80 8.98
CA THR A 390 -10.38 -19.01 8.43
C THR A 390 -9.40 -19.71 7.49
N GLY A 391 -9.03 -20.95 7.81
CA GLY A 391 -8.01 -21.72 7.07
C GLY A 391 -6.65 -21.80 7.79
N TRP A 392 -6.49 -21.11 8.92
CA TRP A 392 -5.33 -21.26 9.79
C TRP A 392 -5.25 -22.67 10.38
N GLN A 393 -4.07 -23.31 10.30
CA GLN A 393 -3.81 -24.64 10.86
C GLN A 393 -3.02 -24.49 12.16
N ASP A 394 -3.42 -25.21 13.22
CA ASP A 394 -2.73 -25.19 14.52
C ASP A 394 -1.53 -26.14 14.56
#